data_AF-A0A2E4F5J9-F1
#
_entry.id   AF-A0A2E4F5J9-F1
#
_cell.length_a   1.000
_cell.length_b   1.000
_cell.length_c   1.000
_cell.angle_alpha   90.00
_cell.angle_beta   90.00
_cell.angle_gamma   90.00
#
_symmetry.space_group_name_H-M   'P 1'
#
loop_
_entity.id
_entity.type
_entity.pdbx_description
1 polymer ?
#
loop_
_entity_poly.entity_id
_entity_poly.type
_entity_poly.pdbx_seq_one_letter_code
_entity_poly.pdbx_strand_id
1 'polypeptide(L)' 'MATTLSIRKLHDSLGAEILGVDLSTPLDPDTKSEIESAWKSFGVLVFRDQNISDAEHVAFS' A
#
# COMPACT_ATOMS: atom_id res chain seq x y z
N MET A 1 9.02 -7.26 12.48
CA MET A 1 9.98 -7.54 11.39
C MET A 1 9.65 -6.54 10.30
N ALA A 2 10.57 -5.65 9.93
CA ALA A 2 10.30 -4.63 8.92
C ALA A 2 10.06 -5.31 7.56
N THR A 3 8.86 -5.14 7.02
CA THR A 3 8.50 -5.72 5.72
C THR A 3 8.94 -4.74 4.65
N THR A 4 9.95 -5.10 3.85
CA THR A 4 10.41 -4.25 2.76
C THR A 4 9.34 -4.17 1.68
N LEU A 5 8.65 -3.03 1.60
CA LEU A 5 7.68 -2.77 0.55
C LEU A 5 8.39 -2.72 -0.81
N SER A 6 7.75 -3.27 -1.83
CA SER A 6 8.22 -3.18 -3.21
C SER A 6 7.26 -2.33 -4.01
N ILE A 7 7.77 -1.26 -4.63
CA ILE A 7 6.98 -0.29 -5.38
C ILE A 7 7.26 -0.47 -6.87
N ARG A 8 6.23 -0.88 -7.64
CA ARG A 8 6.29 -0.99 -9.10
C ARG A 8 5.55 0.16 -9.75
N LYS A 9 6.27 1.08 -10.39
CA LYS A 9 5.67 2.17 -11.18
C LYS A 9 4.78 1.58 -12.28
N LEU A 10 3.53 2.05 -12.40
CA LEU A 10 2.59 1.58 -13.40
C LEU A 10 2.58 2.46 -14.65
N HIS A 11 2.73 3.77 -14.50
CA HIS A 11 2.77 4.71 -15.61
C HIS A 11 3.64 5.92 -15.29
N ASP A 12 4.13 6.60 -16.32
CA ASP A 12 5.15 7.64 -16.15
C ASP A 12 4.67 8.88 -15.41
N SER A 13 3.40 9.23 -15.58
CA SER A 13 2.78 10.40 -14.99
C SER A 13 2.09 10.16 -13.65
N LEU A 14 1.60 8.94 -13.38
CA LEU A 14 0.76 8.64 -12.21
C LEU A 14 0.68 7.13 -12.01
N GLY A 15 0.57 6.68 -10.76
CA GLY A 15 0.24 5.30 -10.45
C GLY A 15 1.44 4.43 -10.13
N ALA A 16 1.36 3.74 -8.99
CA ALA A 16 2.27 2.65 -8.64
C ALA A 16 1.51 1.48 -8.00
N GLU A 17 2.05 0.29 -8.13
CA GLU A 17 1.60 -0.92 -7.46
C GLU A 17 2.49 -1.21 -6.25
N ILE A 18 1.86 -1.47 -5.11
CA ILE A 18 2.54 -1.82 -3.87
C ILE A 18 2.46 -3.34 -3.68
N LEU A 19 3.63 -3.94 -3.43
CA LEU A 19 3.83 -5.37 -3.25
C LEU A 19 4.46 -5.64 -1.88
N GLY A 20 4.18 -6.83 -1.33
CA GLY A 20 4.73 -7.26 -0.04
C GLY A 20 3.99 -6.68 1.16
N VAL A 21 2.72 -6.27 0.99
CA VAL A 21 1.86 -5.80 2.08
C VAL A 21 0.59 -6.63 2.16
N ASP A 22 0.15 -6.88 3.39
CA ASP A 22 -1.12 -7.52 3.71
C ASP A 22 -2.01 -6.52 4.44
N LEU A 23 -3.09 -6.08 3.78
CA LEU A 23 -4.04 -5.11 4.32
C LEU A 23 -5.08 -5.73 5.25
N SER A 24 -5.11 -7.06 5.41
CA SER A 24 -6.01 -7.73 6.37
C SER A 24 -5.52 -7.60 7.82
N THR A 25 -4.36 -7.00 8.04
CA THR A 25 -3.79 -6.79 9.37
C THR A 25 -3.35 -5.34 9.57
N PRO A 26 -3.34 -4.83 10.83
CA PRO A 26 -2.83 -3.50 11.11
C PRO A 26 -1.37 -3.36 10.66
N LEU A 27 -1.11 -2.36 9.81
CA LEU A 27 0.23 -2.03 9.35
C LEU A 27 1.06 -1.41 10.47
N ASP A 28 2.35 -1.75 10.52
CA ASP A 28 3.27 -1.06 11.40
C ASP A 28 3.50 0.39 10.92
N PRO A 29 3.94 1.29 11.83
CA PRO A 29 4.08 2.72 11.50
C PRO A 29 5.06 3.00 10.36
N ASP A 30 6.13 2.20 10.22
CA ASP A 30 7.14 2.42 9.19
C ASP A 30 6.58 2.08 7.80
N THR A 31 5.91 0.92 7.70
CA THR A 31 5.19 0.50 6.48
C THR A 31 4.13 1.53 6.08
N LYS A 32 3.36 2.06 7.03
CA LYS A 32 2.35 3.09 6.74
C LYS A 32 2.99 4.38 6.22
N SER A 33 4.08 4.83 6.82
CA SER A 33 4.82 6.02 6.40
C SER A 33 5.39 5.88 4.97
N GLU A 34 5.88 4.70 4.62
CA GLU A 34 6.38 4.40 3.28
C GLU A 34 5.25 4.39 2.23
N ILE A 35 4.09 3.81 2.55
CA ILE A 35 2.89 3.86 1.69
C ILE A 35 2.42 5.30 1.47
N GLU A 36 2.36 6.12 2.53
CA GLU A 36 1.98 7.53 2.42
C GLU A 36 2.96 8.33 1.54
N SER A 37 4.26 8.03 1.65
CA SER A 37 5.30 8.66 0.83
C SER A 37 5.19 8.25 -0.64
N ALA A 38 4.91 6.97 -0.91
CA ALA A 38 4.62 6.47 -2.23
C ALA A 38 3.36 7.14 -2.80
N TRP A 39 2.30 7.28 -1.99
CA TRP A 39 1.06 7.89 -2.44
C TRP A 39 1.24 9.35 -2.83
N LYS A 40 1.99 10.14 -2.06
CA LYS A 40 2.34 11.52 -2.40
C LYS A 40 3.15 11.63 -3.70
N SER A 41 3.96 10.61 -4.00
CA SER A 41 4.83 10.59 -5.18
C SER A 41 4.12 10.13 -6.46
N PHE A 42 3.23 9.14 -6.34
CA PHE A 42 2.57 8.49 -7.48
C PHE A 42 1.10 8.85 -7.64
N GLY A 43 0.49 9.53 -6.66
CA GLY A 43 -0.89 10.01 -6.63
C GLY A 43 -1.98 8.92 -6.52
N VAL A 44 -1.76 7.75 -7.11
CA VAL A 44 -2.63 6.58 -6.98
C VAL A 44 -1.78 5.35 -6.69
N LEU A 45 -2.19 4.56 -5.71
CA LEU A 45 -1.57 3.29 -5.39
C LEU A 45 -2.54 2.14 -5.64
N VAL A 46 -2.02 1.02 -6.14
CA VAL A 46 -2.77 -0.20 -6.38
C VAL A 46 -2.20 -1.31 -5.50
N PHE A 47 -3.07 -1.94 -4.72
CA PHE A 47 -2.76 -3.12 -3.91
C PHE A 47 -3.51 -4.30 -4.53
N ARG A 48 -2.77 -5.27 -5.08
CA ARG A 48 -3.38 -6.46 -5.71
C ARG A 48 -3.55 -7.58 -4.70
N ASP A 49 -4.46 -8.50 -5.04
CA ASP A 49 -4.67 -9.76 -4.31
C ASP A 49 -5.03 -9.57 -2.83
N GLN A 50 -5.71 -8.47 -2.49
CA GLN A 50 -6.20 -8.18 -1.15
C GLN A 50 -7.59 -8.77 -0.96
N ASN A 51 -7.69 -9.89 -0.24
CA ASN A 51 -8.97 -10.48 0.14
C ASN A 51 -9.36 -10.01 1.55
N ILE A 52 -9.90 -8.79 1.64
CA ILE A 52 -10.25 -8.13 2.90
C ILE A 52 -11.76 -7.93 3.02
N SER A 53 -12.27 -7.96 4.25
CA SER A 53 -13.63 -7.57 4.61
C SER A 53 -13.83 -6.05 4.58
N ASP A 54 -15.09 -5.61 4.57
CA ASP A 54 -15.43 -4.19 4.65
C ASP A 54 -14.85 -3.53 5.91
N ALA A 55 -14.84 -4.24 7.04
CA ALA A 55 -14.26 -3.74 8.29
C ALA A 55 -12.75 -3.53 8.19
N GLU A 56 -12.03 -4.46 7.54
CA GLU A 56 -10.59 -4.33 7.30
C GLU A 56 -10.29 -3.21 6.30
N HIS A 57 -11.11 -3.03 5.28
CA HIS A 57 -10.99 -1.92 4.34
C HIS A 57 -11.18 -0.56 5.02
N VAL A 58 -12.17 -0.44 5.91
CA VAL A 58 -12.38 0.76 6.74
C VAL A 58 -11.21 0.97 7.70
N ALA A 59 -10.64 -0.09 8.27
CA ALA A 59 -9.51 0.02 9.19
C ALA A 59 -8.21 0.48 8.49
N PHE A 60 -8.06 0.16 7.21
CA PHE A 60 -6.94 0.60 6.38
C PHE A 60 -7.06 2.07 5.93
N SER A 61 -8.27 2.53 5.61
CA SER A 61 -8.60 3.85 5.06
C SER A 61 -8.35 5.00 6.04
#